data_AF-N8UFA5-F1
#
_entry.id   AF-N8UFA5-F1
#
_cell.length_a   1.000
_cell.length_b   1.000
_cell.length_c   1.000
_cell.angle_alpha   90.00
_cell.angle_beta   90.00
_cell.angle_gamma   90.00
#
_symmetry.space_group_name_H-M   'P 1'
#
loop_
_entity.id
_entity.type
_entity.pdbx_description
1 polymer ?
#
loop_
_entity_poly.entity_id
_entity_poly.type
_entity_poly.pdbx_seq_one_letter_code
_entity_poly.pdbx_strand_id
1 'polypeptide(L)'
;MRFLAEYIPHMAEKKVIDWEKIELDYRAGIKSLREIATDHEISEGAIRKRAKREDWVRDLSAKIKAKAEDLVRKDLVRSEVRTQNTISEKETIDANAHQQAAVRLSQRKDIQRSRSITMKLFDELEHQVGVENAELLEQLGEIMRDEDEKGQDKLNDIYHKIISLPGRVKAAKDLSDALSTLIRLERQAFDLDDKNNTTIDPLQALLDRISQGNSSALSPVAQDKDYEN
;
A
#
# COMPACT_ATOMS: atom_id res chain seq x y z
N MET A 1 25.78 12.16 -66.08
CA MET A 1 25.17 10.96 -65.45
C MET A 1 24.67 11.34 -64.07
N ARG A 2 23.36 11.44 -63.85
CA ARG A 2 22.74 11.61 -62.52
C ARG A 2 22.11 10.26 -62.15
N PHE A 3 22.66 9.59 -61.15
CA PHE A 3 22.05 8.40 -60.55
C PHE A 3 20.89 8.85 -59.65
N LEU A 4 19.67 8.46 -60.00
CA LEU A 4 18.51 8.55 -59.12
C LEU A 4 18.57 7.34 -58.19
N ALA A 5 18.79 7.58 -56.90
CA ALA A 5 18.64 6.55 -55.88
C ALA A 5 17.14 6.26 -55.69
N GLU A 6 16.73 5.04 -56.01
CA GLU A 6 15.40 4.49 -55.76
C GLU A 6 15.11 4.52 -54.24
N TYR A 7 14.06 5.25 -53.86
CA TYR A 7 13.49 5.19 -52.52
C TYR A 7 12.66 3.90 -52.41
N ILE A 8 13.20 2.90 -51.70
CA ILE A 8 12.47 1.68 -51.33
C ILE A 8 11.70 1.98 -50.04
N PRO A 9 10.35 1.99 -50.05
CA PRO A 9 9.59 2.21 -48.83
C PRO A 9 9.74 0.99 -47.92
N HIS A 10 10.26 1.20 -46.72
CA HIS A 10 10.33 0.19 -45.67
C HIS A 10 8.88 -0.08 -45.21
N MET A 11 8.25 -1.13 -45.74
CA MET A 11 6.95 -1.60 -45.24
C MET A 11 7.15 -2.09 -43.80
N ALA A 12 6.72 -1.29 -42.84
CA ALA A 12 6.68 -1.68 -41.43
C ALA A 12 5.79 -2.93 -41.29
N GLU A 13 6.39 -4.03 -40.82
CA GLU A 13 5.69 -5.26 -40.49
C GLU A 13 4.54 -4.96 -39.52
N LYS A 14 3.32 -5.31 -39.92
CA LYS A 14 2.13 -5.03 -39.12
C LYS A 14 2.07 -6.05 -37.99
N LYS A 15 2.58 -5.70 -36.81
CA LYS A 15 2.55 -6.53 -35.59
C LYS A 15 1.12 -7.05 -35.36
N VAL A 16 0.96 -8.36 -35.28
CA VAL A 16 -0.33 -9.00 -34.97
C VAL A 16 -0.62 -8.75 -33.49
N ILE A 17 -1.66 -7.97 -33.21
CA ILE A 17 -2.08 -7.63 -31.85
C ILE A 17 -2.92 -8.79 -31.31
N ASP A 18 -2.50 -9.35 -30.18
CA ASP A 18 -3.21 -10.40 -29.45
C ASP A 18 -4.35 -9.80 -28.62
N TRP A 19 -5.50 -9.61 -29.27
CA TRP A 19 -6.69 -9.02 -28.64
C TRP A 19 -7.33 -9.91 -27.57
N GLU A 20 -7.18 -11.22 -27.66
CA GLU A 20 -7.72 -12.18 -26.69
C GLU A 20 -7.00 -12.04 -25.35
N LYS A 21 -5.66 -11.92 -25.39
CA LYS A 21 -4.86 -11.66 -24.19
C LYS A 21 -5.13 -10.29 -23.59
N ILE A 22 -5.31 -9.25 -24.42
CA ILE A 22 -5.68 -7.90 -23.96
C ILE A 22 -7.06 -7.91 -23.31
N GLU A 23 -8.03 -8.66 -23.85
CA GLU A 23 -9.34 -8.83 -23.25
C GLU A 23 -9.22 -9.46 -21.86
N LEU A 24 -8.47 -10.55 -21.72
CA LEU A 24 -8.27 -11.21 -20.42
C LEU A 24 -7.59 -10.29 -19.40
N ASP A 25 -6.54 -9.57 -19.79
CA ASP A 25 -5.89 -8.56 -18.94
C ASP A 25 -6.85 -7.42 -18.55
N TYR A 26 -7.72 -7.00 -19.48
CA TYR A 26 -8.76 -6.01 -19.22
C TYR A 26 -9.77 -6.54 -18.20
N ARG A 27 -10.34 -7.72 -18.44
CA ARG A 27 -11.37 -8.36 -17.61
C ARG A 27 -10.86 -8.73 -16.21
N ALA A 28 -9.59 -9.12 -16.11
CA ALA A 28 -8.88 -9.34 -14.84
C ALA A 28 -8.87 -8.09 -13.96
N GLY A 29 -8.82 -6.91 -14.57
CA GLY A 29 -8.99 -5.65 -13.88
C GLY A 29 -7.83 -5.24 -12.97
N ILE A 30 -6.68 -5.93 -13.03
CA ILE A 30 -5.52 -5.72 -12.16
C ILE A 30 -4.58 -4.67 -12.71
N LYS A 31 -4.28 -4.75 -14.01
CA LYS A 31 -3.47 -3.75 -14.70
C LYS A 31 -4.31 -2.52 -15.05
N SER A 32 -3.68 -1.36 -14.96
CA SER A 32 -4.22 -0.14 -15.57
C SER A 32 -4.22 -0.27 -17.09
N LEU A 33 -5.08 0.49 -17.78
CA LEU A 33 -5.12 0.47 -19.25
C LEU A 33 -3.80 0.93 -19.86
N ARG A 34 -3.01 1.74 -19.14
CA ARG A 34 -1.68 2.19 -19.57
C ARG A 34 -0.66 1.08 -19.50
N GLU A 35 -0.66 0.28 -18.44
CA GLU A 35 0.22 -0.89 -18.31
C GLU A 35 -0.11 -1.93 -19.38
N ILE A 36 -1.39 -2.24 -19.60
CA ILE A 36 -1.81 -3.14 -20.69
C ILE A 36 -1.35 -2.57 -22.05
N ALA A 37 -1.51 -1.25 -22.27
CA ALA A 37 -1.05 -0.61 -23.49
C ALA A 37 0.48 -0.74 -23.69
N THR A 38 1.26 -0.54 -22.64
CA THR A 38 2.73 -0.71 -22.65
C THR A 38 3.13 -2.15 -22.93
N ASP A 39 2.56 -3.12 -22.21
CA ASP A 39 2.88 -4.55 -22.35
C ASP A 39 2.62 -5.10 -23.75
N HIS A 40 1.59 -4.57 -24.40
CA HIS A 40 1.15 -5.00 -25.74
C HIS A 40 1.61 -4.04 -26.86
N GLU A 41 2.39 -3.00 -26.53
CA GLU A 41 2.89 -1.97 -27.46
C GLU A 41 1.77 -1.32 -28.31
N ILE A 42 0.65 -1.01 -27.67
CA ILE A 42 -0.49 -0.32 -28.30
C ILE A 42 -0.83 0.96 -27.53
N SER A 43 -1.79 1.75 -28.03
CA SER A 43 -2.29 2.91 -27.30
C SER A 43 -3.42 2.55 -26.34
N GLU A 44 -3.49 3.22 -25.19
CA GLU A 44 -4.60 3.12 -24.24
C GLU A 44 -5.96 3.37 -24.93
N GLY A 45 -5.98 4.33 -25.87
CA GLY A 45 -7.16 4.66 -26.66
C GLY A 45 -7.63 3.52 -27.57
N ALA A 46 -6.71 2.69 -28.09
CA ALA A 46 -7.05 1.51 -28.89
C ALA A 46 -7.78 0.46 -28.03
N ILE A 47 -7.30 0.23 -26.81
CA ILE A 47 -7.94 -0.68 -25.84
C ILE A 47 -9.35 -0.17 -25.49
N ARG A 48 -9.50 1.11 -25.14
CA ARG A 48 -10.82 1.70 -24.80
C ARG A 48 -11.82 1.58 -25.95
N LYS A 49 -11.38 1.85 -27.19
CA LYS A 49 -12.23 1.74 -28.39
C LYS A 49 -12.66 0.30 -28.63
N ARG A 50 -11.76 -0.68 -28.43
CA ARG A 50 -12.09 -2.11 -28.59
C ARG A 50 -13.02 -2.59 -27.49
N ALA A 51 -12.71 -2.29 -26.24
CA ALA A 51 -13.55 -2.62 -25.09
C ALA A 51 -14.98 -2.10 -25.25
N LYS A 52 -15.17 -0.86 -25.74
CA LYS A 52 -16.50 -0.32 -26.00
C LYS A 52 -17.22 -1.02 -27.17
N ARG A 53 -16.49 -1.47 -28.18
CA ARG A 53 -17.08 -2.13 -29.36
C ARG A 53 -17.54 -3.54 -29.04
N GLU A 54 -16.75 -4.26 -28.25
CA GLU A 54 -16.96 -5.67 -27.90
C GLU A 54 -17.61 -5.83 -26.51
N ASP A 55 -18.02 -4.73 -25.88
CA ASP A 55 -18.67 -4.66 -24.55
C ASP A 55 -17.89 -5.38 -23.42
N TRP A 56 -16.58 -5.16 -23.36
CA TRP A 56 -15.73 -5.75 -22.32
C TRP A 56 -16.00 -5.15 -20.94
N VAL A 57 -16.09 -6.02 -19.92
CA VAL A 57 -16.34 -5.63 -18.52
C VAL A 57 -15.30 -6.26 -17.58
N ARG A 58 -14.90 -5.54 -16.52
CA ARG A 58 -13.97 -6.04 -15.49
C ARG A 58 -14.66 -6.99 -14.51
N ASP A 59 -14.94 -8.22 -14.94
CA ASP A 59 -15.75 -9.19 -14.21
C ASP A 59 -14.95 -10.25 -13.43
N LEU A 60 -13.66 -10.43 -13.74
CA LEU A 60 -12.84 -11.48 -13.11
C LEU A 60 -12.23 -11.07 -11.77
N SER A 61 -12.19 -9.77 -11.47
CA SER A 61 -11.56 -9.21 -10.26
C SER A 61 -12.04 -9.89 -8.97
N ALA A 62 -13.34 -10.15 -8.86
CA ALA A 62 -13.93 -10.77 -7.66
C ALA A 62 -13.50 -12.24 -7.50
N LYS A 63 -13.47 -13.02 -8.59
CA LYS A 63 -13.01 -14.41 -8.59
C LYS A 63 -11.52 -14.49 -8.24
N ILE A 64 -10.71 -13.60 -8.82
CA ILE A 64 -9.27 -13.51 -8.53
C ILE A 64 -9.04 -13.22 -7.05
N LYS A 65 -9.74 -12.21 -6.50
CA LYS A 65 -9.61 -11.84 -5.09
C LYS A 65 -9.98 -13.01 -4.17
N ALA A 66 -11.12 -13.66 -4.42
CA ALA A 66 -11.56 -14.81 -3.62
C ALA A 66 -10.54 -15.97 -3.65
N LYS A 67 -9.95 -16.24 -4.82
CA LYS A 67 -8.91 -17.26 -4.96
C LYS A 67 -7.61 -16.84 -4.27
N ALA A 68 -7.18 -15.59 -4.39
CA ALA A 68 -6.00 -15.06 -3.70
C ALA A 68 -6.16 -15.15 -2.17
N GLU A 69 -7.34 -14.81 -1.64
CA GLU A 69 -7.67 -14.96 -0.23
C GLU A 69 -7.58 -16.42 0.25
N ASP A 70 -8.03 -17.37 -0.56
CA ASP A 70 -7.91 -18.79 -0.24
C ASP A 70 -6.46 -19.29 -0.22
N LEU A 71 -5.64 -18.86 -1.19
CA LEU A 71 -4.21 -19.15 -1.24
C LEU A 71 -3.48 -18.60 -0.01
N VAL A 72 -3.76 -17.34 0.35
CA VAL A 72 -3.21 -16.69 1.57
C VAL A 72 -3.67 -17.40 2.84
N ARG A 73 -4.95 -17.80 2.93
CA ARG A 73 -5.48 -18.52 4.11
C ARG A 73 -4.77 -19.86 4.32
N LYS A 74 -4.43 -20.55 3.23
CA LYS A 74 -3.77 -21.86 3.27
C LYS A 74 -2.24 -21.77 3.31
N ASP A 75 -1.67 -20.57 3.27
CA ASP A 75 -0.23 -20.33 3.05
C ASP A 75 0.33 -21.08 1.83
N LEU A 76 -0.51 -21.34 0.83
CA LEU A 76 -0.15 -22.05 -0.40
C LEU A 76 0.13 -21.02 -1.49
N VAL A 77 1.40 -20.89 -1.87
CA VAL A 77 1.80 -20.25 -3.13
C VAL A 77 2.71 -21.21 -3.86
N ARG A 78 2.16 -22.02 -4.77
CA ARG A 78 2.93 -22.84 -5.70
C ARG A 78 2.70 -22.31 -7.12
N SER A 79 3.78 -21.89 -7.77
CA SER A 79 3.75 -21.55 -9.19
C SER A 79 3.91 -22.84 -10.01
N GLU A 80 2.80 -23.44 -10.45
CA GLU A 80 2.86 -24.37 -11.58
C GLU A 80 2.57 -23.60 -12.86
N VAL A 81 3.63 -23.21 -13.57
CA VAL A 81 3.52 -22.63 -14.90
C VAL A 81 3.44 -23.79 -15.89
N ARG A 82 2.24 -24.13 -16.37
CA ARG A 82 2.07 -25.02 -17.52
C ARG A 82 2.23 -24.19 -18.80
N THR A 83 3.20 -24.56 -19.62
CA THR A 83 3.39 -24.01 -20.96
C THR A 83 2.32 -24.57 -21.90
N GLN A 84 1.17 -23.89 -21.96
CA GLN A 84 0.16 -24.11 -23.00
C GLN A 84 -0.17 -22.76 -23.65
N ASN A 85 -0.08 -22.71 -24.99
CA ASN A 85 -0.15 -21.49 -25.82
C ASN A 85 -1.58 -20.93 -26.00
N THR A 86 -2.47 -21.16 -25.04
CA THR A 86 -3.82 -20.58 -25.00
C THR A 86 -4.13 -20.26 -23.55
N ILE A 87 -4.02 -18.99 -23.15
CA ILE A 87 -4.31 -18.56 -21.78
C ILE A 87 -5.84 -18.60 -21.60
N SER A 88 -6.33 -19.60 -20.88
CA SER A 88 -7.75 -19.68 -20.51
C SER A 88 -8.09 -18.65 -19.43
N GLU A 89 -9.36 -18.24 -19.32
CA GLU A 89 -9.88 -17.42 -18.20
C GLU A 89 -9.41 -17.98 -16.84
N LYS A 90 -9.43 -19.32 -16.71
CA LYS A 90 -8.98 -20.02 -15.50
C LYS A 90 -7.50 -19.77 -15.23
N GLU A 91 -6.64 -19.88 -16.22
CA GLU A 91 -5.20 -19.60 -16.05
C GLU A 91 -4.93 -18.13 -15.74
N THR A 92 -5.66 -17.20 -16.35
CA THR A 92 -5.59 -15.78 -16.01
C THR A 92 -5.99 -15.56 -14.55
N ILE A 93 -7.10 -16.16 -14.10
CA ILE A 93 -7.54 -16.04 -12.70
C ILE A 93 -6.48 -16.61 -11.76
N ASP A 94 -5.96 -17.79 -12.09
CA ASP A 94 -5.01 -18.52 -11.26
C ASP A 94 -3.68 -17.77 -11.15
N ALA A 95 -3.11 -17.31 -12.27
CA ALA A 95 -1.85 -16.57 -12.28
C ALA A 95 -1.96 -15.27 -11.47
N ASN A 96 -3.03 -14.50 -11.71
CA ASN A 96 -3.26 -13.25 -11.00
C ASN A 96 -3.51 -13.46 -9.50
N ALA A 97 -4.25 -14.51 -9.13
CA ALA A 97 -4.50 -14.85 -7.74
C ALA A 97 -3.22 -15.25 -7.00
N HIS A 98 -2.34 -16.02 -7.65
CA HIS A 98 -1.03 -16.36 -7.09
C HIS A 98 -0.15 -15.13 -6.89
N GLN A 99 -0.12 -14.21 -7.87
CA GLN A 99 0.66 -12.97 -7.74
C GLN A 99 0.15 -12.12 -6.57
N GLN A 100 -1.17 -11.93 -6.44
CA GLN A 100 -1.75 -11.18 -5.32
C GLN A 100 -1.47 -11.86 -3.97
N ALA A 101 -1.62 -13.19 -3.90
CA ALA A 101 -1.32 -13.95 -2.70
C ALA A 101 0.16 -13.83 -2.30
N ALA A 102 1.07 -13.94 -3.26
CA ALA A 102 2.51 -13.80 -3.02
C ALA A 102 2.86 -12.43 -2.44
N VAL A 103 2.31 -11.35 -3.00
CA VAL A 103 2.49 -9.98 -2.47
C VAL A 103 1.97 -9.87 -1.05
N ARG A 104 0.75 -10.34 -0.76
CA ARG A 104 0.16 -10.30 0.58
C ARG A 104 1.00 -11.08 1.60
N LEU A 105 1.49 -12.27 1.24
CA LEU A 105 2.35 -13.06 2.12
C LEU A 105 3.71 -12.40 2.35
N SER A 106 4.31 -11.79 1.32
CA SER A 106 5.55 -11.00 1.49
C SER A 106 5.33 -9.83 2.44
N GLN A 107 4.28 -9.05 2.25
CA GLN A 107 3.94 -7.92 3.11
C GLN A 107 3.77 -8.36 4.56
N ARG A 108 3.07 -9.47 4.83
CA ARG A 108 2.94 -10.03 6.19
C ARG A 108 4.31 -10.33 6.81
N LYS A 109 5.22 -10.95 6.06
CA LYS A 109 6.59 -11.24 6.52
C LYS A 109 7.40 -9.97 6.79
N ASP A 110 7.32 -9.00 5.89
CA ASP A 110 8.04 -7.72 6.00
C ASP A 110 7.57 -6.92 7.22
N ILE A 111 6.26 -6.91 7.47
CA ILE A 111 5.65 -6.28 8.65
C ILE A 111 6.12 -6.99 9.93
N GLN A 112 6.06 -8.32 9.98
CA GLN A 112 6.53 -9.10 11.14
C GLN A 112 8.01 -8.84 11.43
N ARG A 113 8.85 -8.81 10.40
CA ARG A 113 10.28 -8.51 10.53
C ARG A 113 10.50 -7.10 11.07
N SER A 114 9.78 -6.11 10.53
CA SER A 114 9.89 -4.71 10.96
C SER A 114 9.47 -4.56 12.42
N ARG A 115 8.37 -5.19 12.83
CA ARG A 115 7.92 -5.22 14.23
C ARG A 115 8.96 -5.83 15.15
N SER A 116 9.57 -6.96 14.76
CA SER A 116 10.64 -7.57 15.54
C SER A 116 11.84 -6.64 15.73
N ILE A 117 12.22 -5.89 14.70
CA ILE A 117 13.30 -4.89 14.79
C ILE A 117 12.90 -3.76 15.73
N THR A 118 11.71 -3.19 15.59
CA THR A 118 11.22 -2.11 16.46
C THR A 118 11.19 -2.54 17.93
N MET A 119 10.75 -3.76 18.24
CA MET A 119 10.76 -4.27 19.61
C MET A 119 12.18 -4.42 20.17
N LYS A 120 13.13 -4.94 19.38
CA LYS A 120 14.54 -5.03 19.80
C LYS A 120 15.17 -3.66 20.08
N LEU A 121 14.77 -2.63 19.34
CA LEU A 121 15.21 -1.25 19.59
C LEU A 121 14.59 -0.68 20.86
N PHE A 122 13.35 -1.05 21.20
CA PHE A 122 12.79 -0.74 22.52
C PHE A 122 13.55 -1.43 23.63
N ASP A 123 13.91 -2.71 23.46
CA ASP A 123 14.72 -3.44 24.45
C ASP A 123 16.07 -2.73 24.65
N GLU A 124 16.77 -2.33 23.58
CA GLU A 124 18.03 -1.57 23.70
C GLU A 124 17.82 -0.25 24.45
N LEU A 125 16.76 0.49 24.12
CA LEU A 125 16.45 1.76 24.78
C LEU A 125 16.15 1.56 26.27
N GLU A 126 15.46 0.47 26.64
CA GLU A 126 15.20 0.09 28.04
C GLU A 126 16.51 -0.09 28.82
N HIS A 127 17.50 -0.76 28.22
CA HIS A 127 18.82 -0.91 28.82
C HIS A 127 19.54 0.44 28.97
N GLN A 128 19.39 1.37 28.02
CA GLN A 128 20.00 2.70 28.07
C GLN A 128 19.36 3.65 29.11
N VAL A 129 18.10 3.45 29.49
CA VAL A 129 17.40 4.30 30.48
C VAL A 129 17.53 3.81 31.92
N GLY A 130 18.04 2.60 32.16
CA GLY A 130 18.33 2.10 33.50
C GLY A 130 19.32 3.00 34.25
N VAL A 131 19.05 3.27 35.54
CA VAL A 131 19.85 4.21 36.36
C VAL A 131 21.34 3.83 36.37
N GLU A 132 21.66 2.56 36.58
CA GLU A 132 23.04 2.06 36.60
C GLU A 132 23.75 2.26 35.26
N ASN A 133 23.08 1.95 34.15
CA ASN A 133 23.66 2.09 32.81
C ASN A 133 23.79 3.56 32.39
N ALA A 134 22.85 4.42 32.78
CA ALA A 134 22.93 5.85 32.54
C ALA A 134 24.15 6.48 33.25
N GLU A 135 24.42 6.06 34.49
CA GLU A 135 25.62 6.49 35.24
C GLU A 135 26.91 5.96 34.61
N LEU A 136 26.94 4.69 34.19
CA LEU A 136 28.10 4.09 33.52
C LEU A 136 28.40 4.79 32.18
N LEU A 137 27.37 5.13 31.42
CA LEU A 137 27.52 5.86 30.15
C LEU A 137 28.04 7.27 30.40
N GLU A 138 27.58 7.97 31.44
CA GLU A 138 28.11 9.29 31.79
C GLU A 138 29.59 9.21 32.20
N GLN A 139 29.95 8.24 33.04
CA GLN A 139 31.34 7.99 33.44
C GLN A 139 32.23 7.65 32.24
N LEU A 140 31.73 6.90 31.26
CA LEU A 140 32.46 6.61 30.03
C LEU A 140 32.75 7.90 29.24
N GLY A 141 31.80 8.84 29.16
CA GLY A 141 32.01 10.14 28.53
C GLY A 141 33.11 10.94 29.21
N GLU A 142 33.13 10.95 30.55
CA GLU A 142 34.20 11.59 31.32
C GLU A 142 35.58 10.96 31.08
N ILE A 143 35.65 9.62 30.98
CA ILE A 143 36.91 8.90 30.68
C ILE A 143 37.38 9.15 29.24
N MET A 144 36.44 9.25 28.30
CA MET A 144 36.73 9.44 26.88
C MET A 144 37.10 10.89 26.52
N ARG A 145 37.02 11.83 27.47
CA ARG A 145 37.29 13.25 27.23
C ARG A 145 38.71 13.48 26.71
N ASP A 146 38.80 14.00 25.49
CA ASP A 146 40.02 14.31 24.76
C ASP A 146 39.87 15.65 24.03
N GLU A 147 40.24 16.73 24.72
CA GLU A 147 40.07 18.09 24.21
C GLU A 147 41.20 18.49 23.25
N ASP A 148 40.84 19.18 22.17
CA ASP A 148 41.81 19.83 21.29
C ASP A 148 42.45 21.08 21.96
N GLU A 149 43.42 21.72 21.27
CA GLU A 149 44.08 22.95 21.76
C GLU A 149 43.12 24.11 22.08
N LYS A 150 41.86 24.02 21.63
CA LYS A 150 40.80 25.01 21.88
C LYS A 150 39.80 24.55 22.94
N GLY A 151 40.05 23.43 23.61
CA GLY A 151 39.16 22.86 24.63
C GLY A 151 37.91 22.19 24.05
N GLN A 152 37.91 21.80 22.76
CA GLN A 152 36.76 21.17 22.12
C GLN A 152 36.96 19.66 21.99
N ASP A 153 35.93 18.91 22.35
CA ASP A 153 35.86 17.46 22.10
C ASP A 153 34.53 17.13 21.42
N LYS A 154 34.52 17.27 20.09
CA LYS A 154 33.31 17.05 19.29
C LYS A 154 32.81 15.61 19.33
N LEU A 155 33.70 14.65 19.55
CA LEU A 155 33.31 13.24 19.62
C LEU A 155 32.54 13.00 20.92
N ASN A 156 33.05 13.51 22.04
CA ASN A 156 32.40 13.39 23.33
C ASN A 156 31.12 14.24 23.42
N ASP A 157 31.09 15.43 22.80
CA ASP A 157 29.86 16.24 22.68
C ASP A 157 28.72 15.45 21.98
N ILE A 158 29.05 14.73 20.90
CA ILE A 158 28.10 13.88 20.18
C ILE A 158 27.67 12.70 21.06
N TYR A 159 28.61 12.08 21.77
CA TYR A 159 28.34 10.98 22.68
C TYR A 159 27.35 11.38 23.79
N HIS A 160 27.63 12.45 24.55
CA HIS A 160 26.73 12.95 25.59
C HIS A 160 25.36 13.31 25.02
N LYS A 161 25.30 13.87 23.80
CA LYS A 161 24.03 14.17 23.14
C LYS A 161 23.21 12.90 22.86
N ILE A 162 23.84 11.80 22.44
CA ILE A 162 23.18 10.52 22.16
C ILE A 162 22.61 9.90 23.44
N ILE A 163 23.39 9.88 24.53
CA ILE A 163 22.96 9.28 25.81
C ILE A 163 22.05 10.20 26.64
N SER A 164 21.90 11.46 26.22
CA SER A 164 21.08 12.44 26.92
C SER A 164 19.62 12.00 27.06
N LEU A 165 18.96 12.42 28.15
CA LEU A 165 17.53 12.15 28.37
C LEU A 165 16.64 12.67 27.22
N PRO A 166 16.82 13.89 26.67
CA PRO A 166 16.03 14.35 25.52
C PRO A 166 16.19 13.48 24.28
N GLY A 167 17.41 12.98 24.01
CA GLY A 167 17.68 12.04 22.92
C GLY A 167 16.92 10.73 23.09
N ARG A 168 16.98 10.14 24.29
CA ARG A 168 16.26 8.90 24.64
C ARG A 168 14.74 9.06 24.57
N VAL A 169 14.19 10.17 25.07
CA VAL A 169 12.74 10.48 24.97
C VAL A 169 12.30 10.59 23.51
N LYS A 170 13.11 11.23 22.66
CA LYS A 170 12.82 11.32 21.23
C LYS A 170 12.85 9.94 20.57
N ALA A 171 13.86 9.12 20.86
CA ALA A 171 13.94 7.75 20.35
C ALA A 171 12.71 6.93 20.75
N ALA A 172 12.27 7.01 22.02
CA ALA A 172 11.06 6.33 22.50
C ALA A 172 9.81 6.76 21.72
N LYS A 173 9.67 8.06 21.44
CA LYS A 173 8.55 8.59 20.63
C LYS A 173 8.59 8.05 19.21
N ASP A 174 9.74 8.15 18.54
CA ASP A 174 9.88 7.74 17.14
C ASP A 174 9.60 6.22 17.00
N LEU A 175 10.06 5.40 17.95
CA LEU A 175 9.75 3.97 18.00
C LEU A 175 8.25 3.70 18.28
N SER A 176 7.61 4.51 19.12
CA SER A 176 6.17 4.37 19.42
C SER A 176 5.29 4.71 18.21
N ASP A 177 5.67 5.74 17.45
CA ASP A 177 5.00 6.13 16.21
C ASP A 177 5.18 5.04 15.13
N ALA A 178 6.39 4.46 15.04
CA ALA A 178 6.68 3.33 14.17
C ALA A 178 5.84 2.09 14.54
N LEU A 179 5.78 1.74 15.82
CA LEU A 179 4.99 0.60 16.31
C LEU A 179 3.49 0.79 16.04
N SER A 180 2.96 1.99 16.27
CA SER A 180 1.56 2.32 15.99
C SER A 180 1.23 2.15 14.50
N THR A 181 2.15 2.59 13.63
CA THR A 181 2.03 2.40 12.18
C THR A 181 2.07 0.93 11.79
N LEU A 182 3.00 0.16 12.36
CA LEU A 182 3.12 -1.28 12.11
C LEU A 182 1.87 -2.04 12.55
N ILE A 183 1.28 -1.71 13.72
CA ILE A 183 0.02 -2.30 14.18
C ILE A 183 -1.10 -2.07 13.17
N ARG A 184 -1.23 -0.84 12.64
CA ARG A 184 -2.23 -0.54 11.61
C ARG A 184 -1.99 -1.37 10.34
N LEU A 185 -0.75 -1.49 9.89
CA LEU A 185 -0.38 -2.31 8.74
C LEU A 185 -0.64 -3.80 8.99
N GLU A 186 -0.38 -4.30 10.20
CA GLU A 186 -0.74 -5.68 10.59
C GLU A 186 -2.25 -5.88 10.49
N ARG A 187 -3.04 -4.99 11.08
CA ARG A 187 -4.51 -5.09 11.00
C ARG A 187 -5.01 -5.12 9.56
N GLN A 188 -4.46 -4.28 8.69
CA GLN A 188 -4.75 -4.29 7.25
C GLN A 188 -4.34 -5.61 6.58
N ALA A 189 -3.12 -6.10 6.82
CA ALA A 189 -2.59 -7.30 6.18
C ALA A 189 -3.32 -8.59 6.59
N PHE A 190 -3.92 -8.60 7.79
CA PHE A 190 -4.73 -9.69 8.31
C PHE A 190 -6.24 -9.47 8.13
N ASP A 191 -6.64 -8.43 7.40
CA ASP A 191 -8.04 -8.04 7.19
C ASP A 191 -8.83 -7.91 8.54
N LEU A 192 -8.15 -7.47 9.61
CA LEU A 192 -8.67 -7.20 10.96
C LEU A 192 -9.12 -5.74 11.15
N ASP A 193 -9.12 -4.95 10.08
CA ASP A 193 -9.74 -3.64 10.12
C ASP A 193 -11.24 -3.80 10.24
N ASP A 194 -11.84 -3.06 11.17
CA ASP A 194 -13.29 -3.00 11.31
C ASP A 194 -13.85 -2.46 10.00
N LYS A 195 -14.43 -3.34 9.18
CA LYS A 195 -15.10 -2.95 7.92
C LYS A 195 -16.26 -1.97 8.14
N ASN A 196 -16.64 -1.72 9.39
CA ASN A 196 -17.62 -0.72 9.83
C ASN A 196 -17.03 0.66 10.14
N ASN A 197 -15.70 0.84 10.03
CA ASN A 197 -15.04 2.15 10.14
C ASN A 197 -14.57 2.64 8.77
N THR A 198 -15.29 2.32 7.69
CA THR A 198 -15.45 3.32 6.64
C THR A 198 -16.03 4.53 7.35
N THR A 199 -15.26 5.62 7.42
CA THR A 199 -15.78 6.93 7.79
C THR A 199 -17.12 7.09 7.10
N ILE A 200 -18.22 6.93 7.84
CA ILE A 200 -19.53 7.19 7.28
C ILE A 200 -19.42 8.66 6.90
N ASP A 201 -19.45 8.96 5.60
CA ASP A 201 -19.50 10.34 5.13
C ASP A 201 -20.55 11.03 6.01
N PRO A 202 -20.22 12.13 6.70
CA PRO A 202 -21.15 12.80 7.61
C PRO A 202 -22.53 13.02 6.97
N LEU A 203 -22.57 13.19 5.64
CA LEU A 203 -23.78 13.29 4.85
C LEU A 203 -24.54 11.95 4.75
N GLN A 204 -23.84 10.85 4.53
CA GLN A 204 -24.40 9.50 4.50
C GLN A 204 -24.96 9.09 5.88
N ALA A 205 -24.25 9.44 6.97
CA ALA A 205 -24.70 9.20 8.34
C ALA A 205 -26.00 9.98 8.65
N LEU A 206 -26.09 11.21 8.14
CA LEU A 206 -27.27 12.06 8.30
C LEU A 206 -28.45 11.55 7.46
N LEU A 207 -28.21 11.11 6.22
CA LEU A 207 -29.22 10.49 5.35
C LEU A 207 -29.76 9.20 5.95
N ASP A 208 -28.90 8.33 6.47
CA ASP A 208 -29.32 7.09 7.12
C ASP A 208 -30.17 7.38 8.36
N ARG A 209 -29.79 8.40 9.16
CA ARG A 209 -30.55 8.84 10.32
C ARG A 209 -31.92 9.44 9.96
N ILE A 210 -32.02 10.17 8.86
CA ILE A 210 -33.30 10.68 8.32
C ILE A 210 -34.15 9.54 7.77
N SER A 211 -33.53 8.57 7.09
CA SER A 211 -34.25 7.45 6.47
C SER A 211 -34.76 6.42 7.49
N GLN A 212 -34.07 6.26 8.62
CA GLN A 212 -34.41 5.32 9.70
C GLN A 212 -35.19 5.96 10.85
N GLY A 213 -35.15 7.29 10.97
CA GLY A 213 -35.90 8.04 11.96
C GLY A 213 -37.30 8.40 11.47
N ASN A 214 -38.33 7.86 12.14
CA ASN A 214 -39.70 8.38 12.06
C ASN A 214 -39.69 9.91 12.14
N SER A 215 -40.62 10.52 11.39
CA SER A 215 -40.84 11.93 11.04
C SER A 215 -40.96 12.95 12.19
N SER A 216 -40.17 12.84 13.25
CA SER A 216 -40.29 13.58 14.51
C SER A 216 -39.09 14.49 14.80
N ALA A 217 -38.01 14.44 14.01
CA ALA A 217 -36.84 15.30 14.21
C ALA A 217 -36.97 16.70 13.56
N LEU A 218 -37.94 16.88 12.66
CA LEU A 218 -38.26 18.16 12.01
C LEU A 218 -39.76 18.41 12.19
N SER A 219 -40.15 18.92 13.35
CA SER A 219 -41.51 19.43 13.53
C SER A 219 -41.63 20.79 12.82
N PRO A 220 -42.74 21.07 12.10
CA PRO A 220 -43.03 22.43 11.67
C PRO A 220 -43.03 23.34 12.89
N VAL A 221 -42.33 24.47 12.81
CA VAL A 221 -42.40 25.53 13.82
C VAL A 221 -43.87 25.95 13.92
N ALA A 222 -44.43 25.92 15.13
CA ALA A 222 -45.80 26.37 15.36
C ALA A 222 -45.96 27.81 14.82
N GLN A 223 -47.02 28.07 14.08
CA GLN A 223 -47.33 29.42 13.60
C GLN A 223 -47.33 30.38 14.79
N ASP A 224 -46.43 31.35 14.72
CA ASP A 224 -46.32 32.45 15.66
C ASP A 224 -47.65 33.21 15.66
N LYS A 225 -48.31 33.27 16.82
CA LYS A 225 -49.62 33.93 16.97
C LYS A 225 -49.52 35.45 16.97
N ASP A 226 -48.32 36.00 16.87
CA ASP A 226 -48.10 37.45 16.84
C ASP A 226 -47.93 38.01 15.40
N TYR A 227 -48.19 37.20 14.37
CA TYR A 227 -48.29 37.64 12.97
C TYR A 227 -49.74 37.83 12.50
N GLU A 228 -50.54 38.59 13.24
CA GLU A 228 -51.72 39.27 12.69
C GLU A 228 -51.71 40.74 13.13
N ASN A 229 -51.30 41.61 12.20
CA ASN A 229 -51.76 42.99 12.07
C ASN A 229 -52.06 43.24 10.59
#